data_AF-A0A3C2DTA6-F1
#
_entry.id   AF-A0A3C2DTA6-F1
#
_cell.length_a   1.000
_cell.length_b   1.000
_cell.length_c   1.000
_cell.angle_alpha   90.00
_cell.angle_beta   90.00
_cell.angle_gamma   90.00
#
_symmetry.space_group_name_H-M   'P 1'
#
loop_
_entity.id
_entity.type
_entity.pdbx_description
1 polymer ?
#
loop_
_entity_poly.entity_id
_entity_poly.type
_entity_poly.pdbx_seq_one_letter_code
_entity_poly.pdbx_strand_id
1 'polypeptide(L)'
;VTLGPAAGAFLGLVFGISSFIQCFSLSAFGAILLSISVIKTLIVCVVPRVLAGWLTGLIFNAVTKKTKKDGANYLVASICGSAFNTIFFLGFLALLFMNTTFTPEQSNALGGATNILTTVIGIAAGINAPIELVVCAVLGSAIGKGLSVGLKKI
;
A
#
# COMPACT_ATOMS: atom_id res chain seq x y z
N VAL A 1 -0.61 0.19 -13.13
CA VAL A 1 -1.15 -1.12 -13.59
C VAL A 1 -1.01 -1.32 -15.11
N THR A 2 -1.09 -0.26 -15.91
CA THR A 2 -1.15 -0.28 -17.39
C THR A 2 0.14 -0.69 -18.12
N LEU A 3 1.30 -0.50 -17.49
CA LEU A 3 2.64 -0.69 -18.10
C LEU A 3 3.26 -2.08 -17.84
N GLY A 4 2.56 -2.99 -17.15
CA GLY A 4 3.02 -4.34 -16.85
C GLY A 4 3.69 -4.52 -15.47
N PRO A 5 4.03 -5.77 -15.08
CA PRO A 5 4.51 -6.11 -13.72
C PRO A 5 5.81 -5.42 -13.34
N ALA A 6 6.79 -5.31 -14.26
CA ALA A 6 8.08 -4.68 -13.99
C ALA A 6 7.95 -3.17 -13.74
N ALA A 7 7.12 -2.49 -14.53
CA ALA A 7 6.82 -1.07 -14.31
C ALA A 7 6.03 -0.85 -13.01
N GLY A 8 5.12 -1.77 -12.66
CA GLY A 8 4.41 -1.75 -11.38
C GLY A 8 5.36 -1.90 -10.18
N ALA A 9 6.34 -2.80 -10.26
CA ALA A 9 7.37 -2.97 -9.24
C ALA A 9 8.25 -1.72 -9.08
N PHE A 10 8.70 -1.13 -10.19
CA PHE A 10 9.53 0.08 -10.17
C PHE A 10 8.80 1.28 -9.59
N LEU A 11 7.55 1.52 -10.01
CA LEU A 11 6.73 2.59 -9.44
C LEU A 11 6.44 2.35 -7.95
N GLY A 12 6.22 1.08 -7.55
CA GLY A 12 6.10 0.70 -6.16
C GLY A 12 7.35 1.00 -5.34
N LEU A 13 8.54 0.82 -5.93
CA LEU A 13 9.82 1.15 -5.31
C LEU A 13 9.95 2.67 -5.09
N VAL A 14 9.70 3.48 -6.13
CA VAL A 14 9.77 4.94 -6.05
C VAL A 14 8.77 5.48 -5.01
N PHE A 15 7.55 4.94 -5.00
CA PHE A 15 6.53 5.31 -4.03
C PHE A 15 6.93 4.88 -2.61
N GLY A 16 7.47 3.68 -2.44
CA GLY A 16 7.95 3.19 -1.15
C GLY A 16 9.09 4.03 -0.56
N ILE A 17 10.05 4.45 -1.39
CA ILE A 17 11.12 5.37 -0.97
C ILE A 17 10.54 6.73 -0.58
N SER A 18 9.60 7.24 -1.37
CA SER A 18 8.92 8.52 -1.07
C SER A 18 8.14 8.46 0.25
N SER A 19 7.47 7.34 0.55
CA SER A 19 6.81 7.10 1.84
C SER A 19 7.83 7.00 2.99
N PHE A 20 8.97 6.37 2.77
CA PHE A 20 10.03 6.28 3.77
C PHE A 20 10.60 7.67 4.11
N ILE A 21 10.82 8.54 3.12
CA ILE A 21 11.26 9.92 3.35
C ILE A 21 10.21 10.69 4.15
N GLN A 22 8.92 10.51 3.85
CA GLN A 22 7.83 11.13 4.62
C GLN A 22 7.78 10.66 6.08
N CYS A 23 8.26 9.45 6.39
CA CYS A 23 8.40 9.01 7.78
C CYS A 23 9.37 9.89 8.59
N PHE A 24 10.34 10.55 7.94
CA PHE A 24 11.27 11.47 8.62
C PHE A 24 10.70 12.89 8.80
N SER A 25 9.76 13.33 7.96
CA SER A 25 9.36 14.74 7.90
C SER A 25 7.90 15.03 8.27
N LEU A 26 6.98 14.07 8.07
CA LEU A 26 5.53 14.36 8.03
C LEU A 26 4.64 13.37 8.78
N SER A 27 5.10 12.14 9.06
CA SER A 27 4.25 11.11 9.67
C SER A 27 4.65 10.82 11.12
N ALA A 28 3.77 11.14 12.08
CA ALA A 28 3.95 10.78 13.49
C ALA A 28 4.14 9.26 13.68
N PHE A 29 3.35 8.45 12.97
CA PHE A 29 3.49 7.00 12.98
C PHE A 29 4.82 6.53 12.36
N GLY A 30 5.22 7.15 11.24
CA GLY A 30 6.52 6.87 10.61
C GLY A 30 7.71 7.21 11.50
N ALA A 31 7.65 8.33 12.22
CA ALA A 31 8.69 8.75 13.16
C ALA A 31 8.83 7.77 14.33
N ILE A 32 7.72 7.24 14.84
CA ILE A 32 7.71 6.20 15.88
C ILE A 32 8.40 4.92 15.38
N LEU A 33 8.08 4.47 14.17
CA LEU A 33 8.71 3.28 13.57
C LEU A 33 10.21 3.49 13.32
N LEU A 34 10.61 4.68 12.85
CA LEU A 34 12.02 5.06 12.67
C LEU A 34 12.79 5.06 14.00
N SER A 35 12.17 5.56 15.06
CA SER A 35 12.76 5.56 16.41
C SER A 35 12.99 4.15 16.95
N ILE A 36 12.23 3.16 16.50
CA ILE A 36 12.42 1.74 16.86
C ILE A 36 13.51 1.13 16.00
N SER A 37 13.38 1.22 14.67
CA SER A 37 14.38 0.71 13.74
C SER A 37 14.19 1.30 12.34
N VAL A 38 15.22 1.99 11.88
CA VAL A 38 15.28 2.57 10.54
C VAL A 38 15.22 1.50 9.45
N ILE A 39 15.94 0.39 9.63
CA ILE A 39 16.02 -0.69 8.63
C ILE A 39 14.68 -1.41 8.49
N LYS A 40 14.02 -1.75 9.62
CA LYS A 40 12.70 -2.40 9.58
C LYS A 40 11.64 -1.47 8.96
N THR A 41 11.72 -0.18 9.25
CA THR A 41 10.82 0.83 8.66
C THR A 41 11.03 0.96 7.15
N LEU A 42 12.28 0.95 6.68
CA LEU A 42 12.56 0.94 5.25
C LEU A 42 11.97 -0.31 4.56
N ILE A 43 12.13 -1.48 5.18
CA ILE A 43 11.58 -2.73 4.65
C ILE A 43 10.05 -2.67 4.60
N VAL A 44 9.38 -2.21 5.67
CA VAL A 44 7.91 -2.13 5.72
C VAL A 44 7.35 -1.10 4.74
N CYS A 45 8.09 -0.03 4.43
CA CYS A 45 7.68 1.00 3.48
C CYS A 45 7.92 0.58 2.02
N VAL A 46 9.01 -0.11 1.72
CA VAL A 46 9.44 -0.40 0.34
C VAL A 46 8.98 -1.78 -0.13
N VAL A 47 9.25 -2.84 0.64
CA VAL A 47 9.05 -4.23 0.19
C VAL A 47 7.57 -4.54 -0.10
N PRO A 48 6.61 -4.21 0.79
CA PRO A 48 5.19 -4.38 0.50
C PRO A 48 4.70 -3.63 -0.74
N ARG A 49 5.26 -2.44 -1.02
CA ARG A 49 4.84 -1.57 -2.14
C ARG A 49 5.32 -2.13 -3.47
N VAL A 50 6.56 -2.62 -3.50
CA VAL A 50 7.11 -3.31 -4.67
C VAL A 50 6.33 -4.60 -4.95
N LEU A 51 6.08 -5.41 -3.92
CA LEU A 51 5.32 -6.67 -4.05
C LEU A 51 3.89 -6.42 -4.52
N ALA A 52 3.18 -5.45 -3.95
CA ALA A 52 1.82 -5.10 -4.38
C ALA A 52 1.82 -4.57 -5.83
N GLY A 53 2.74 -3.67 -6.18
CA GLY A 53 2.86 -3.14 -7.54
C GLY A 53 3.15 -4.23 -8.58
N TRP A 54 4.01 -5.20 -8.24
CA TRP A 54 4.33 -6.34 -9.09
C TRP A 54 3.14 -7.29 -9.26
N LEU A 55 2.51 -7.73 -8.16
CA LEU A 55 1.36 -8.65 -8.18
C LEU A 55 0.20 -8.08 -9.00
N THR A 56 -0.02 -6.78 -8.88
CA THR A 56 -1.19 -6.12 -9.48
C THR A 56 -0.98 -5.86 -10.96
N GLY A 57 0.26 -5.61 -11.39
CA GLY A 57 0.63 -5.67 -12.80
C GLY A 57 0.50 -7.08 -13.38
N LEU A 58 0.79 -8.13 -12.60
CA LEU A 58 0.65 -9.52 -13.03
C LEU A 58 -0.83 -9.93 -13.17
N ILE A 59 -1.67 -9.55 -12.20
CA ILE A 59 -3.13 -9.74 -12.26
C ILE A 59 -3.72 -8.97 -13.44
N PHE A 60 -3.32 -7.72 -13.63
CA PHE A 60 -3.79 -6.93 -14.77
C PHE A 60 -3.45 -7.62 -16.11
N ASN A 61 -2.23 -8.14 -16.25
CA ASN A 61 -1.80 -8.86 -17.46
C ASN A 61 -2.53 -10.21 -17.66
N ALA A 62 -2.81 -10.93 -16.57
CA ALA A 62 -3.56 -12.19 -16.61
C ALA A 62 -5.05 -11.96 -16.97
N VAL A 63 -5.65 -10.89 -16.44
CA VAL A 63 -7.07 -10.56 -16.67
C VAL A 63 -7.27 -9.95 -18.06
N THR A 64 -6.38 -9.08 -18.53
CA THR A 64 -6.43 -8.53 -19.91
C THR A 64 -6.25 -9.60 -20.98
N LYS A 65 -5.47 -10.66 -20.71
CA LYS A 65 -5.39 -11.83 -21.61
C LYS A 65 -6.70 -12.61 -21.74
N LYS A 66 -7.56 -12.60 -20.71
CA LYS A 66 -8.81 -13.39 -20.67
C LYS A 66 -10.06 -12.62 -21.09
N THR A 67 -10.07 -11.29 -21.10
CA THR A 67 -11.32 -10.53 -21.29
C THR A 67 -11.11 -9.24 -22.08
N LYS A 68 -11.77 -9.11 -23.25
CA LYS A 68 -11.77 -7.91 -24.12
C LYS A 68 -12.52 -6.68 -23.54
N LYS A 69 -12.99 -6.72 -22.28
CA LYS A 69 -13.68 -5.61 -21.61
C LYS A 69 -12.71 -4.83 -20.74
N ASP A 70 -11.98 -3.91 -21.35
CA ASP A 70 -10.89 -3.15 -20.71
C ASP A 70 -11.30 -2.44 -19.42
N GLY A 71 -12.51 -1.86 -19.37
CA GLY A 71 -12.95 -1.04 -18.23
C GLY A 71 -13.13 -1.77 -16.89
N ALA A 72 -13.56 -3.04 -16.89
CA ALA A 72 -13.76 -3.83 -15.67
C ALA A 72 -12.43 -4.39 -15.13
N ASN A 73 -11.49 -4.68 -16.04
CA ASN A 73 -10.17 -5.20 -15.72
C ASN A 73 -9.34 -4.19 -14.91
N TYR A 74 -9.43 -2.89 -15.26
CA TYR A 74 -8.79 -1.81 -14.50
C TYR A 74 -9.34 -1.66 -13.08
N LEU A 75 -10.65 -1.86 -12.90
CA LEU A 75 -11.29 -1.76 -11.59
C LEU A 75 -10.86 -2.91 -10.68
N VAL A 76 -10.90 -4.15 -11.18
CA VAL A 76 -10.45 -5.34 -10.44
C VAL A 76 -8.96 -5.23 -10.10
N ALA A 77 -8.11 -4.86 -11.06
CA ALA A 77 -6.68 -4.69 -10.82
C ALA A 77 -6.38 -3.57 -9.81
N SER A 78 -7.18 -2.51 -9.77
CA SER A 78 -7.01 -1.41 -8.80
C SER A 78 -7.48 -1.78 -7.39
N ILE A 79 -8.60 -2.52 -7.28
CA ILE A 79 -9.08 -3.05 -5.99
C ILE A 79 -8.07 -4.04 -5.42
N CYS A 80 -7.64 -5.02 -6.23
CA CYS A 80 -6.58 -5.94 -5.84
C CYS A 80 -5.27 -5.18 -5.52
N GLY A 81 -4.99 -4.13 -6.30
CA GLY A 81 -4.00 -3.07 -6.07
C GLY A 81 -3.89 -2.64 -4.63
N SER A 82 -4.96 -1.97 -4.22
CA SER A 82 -5.08 -1.35 -2.91
C SER A 82 -5.16 -2.39 -1.79
N ALA A 83 -5.88 -3.49 -2.01
CA ALA A 83 -6.04 -4.56 -1.03
C ALA A 83 -4.69 -5.22 -0.71
N PHE A 84 -3.92 -5.65 -1.72
CA PHE A 84 -2.61 -6.26 -1.49
C PHE A 84 -1.62 -5.29 -0.87
N ASN A 85 -1.67 -4.01 -1.25
CA ASN A 85 -0.81 -3.00 -0.61
C ASN A 85 -1.08 -2.91 0.90
N THR A 86 -2.35 -2.84 1.28
CA THR A 86 -2.78 -2.74 2.68
C THR A 86 -2.45 -4.01 3.46
N ILE A 87 -2.79 -5.18 2.91
CA ILE A 87 -2.51 -6.48 3.53
C ILE A 87 -1.01 -6.69 3.73
N PHE A 88 -0.19 -6.43 2.70
CA PHE A 88 1.26 -6.58 2.83
C PHE A 88 1.85 -5.53 3.77
N PHE A 89 1.32 -4.30 3.79
CA PHE A 89 1.78 -3.29 4.74
C PHE A 89 1.56 -3.75 6.17
N LEU A 90 0.31 -4.05 6.51
CA LEU A 90 -0.09 -4.42 7.87
C LEU A 90 0.53 -5.76 8.27
N GLY A 91 0.65 -6.69 7.33
CA GLY A 91 1.31 -7.98 7.54
C GLY A 91 2.81 -7.85 7.83
N PHE A 92 3.56 -7.09 7.03
CA PHE A 92 4.99 -6.84 7.30
C PHE A 92 5.19 -6.00 8.57
N LEU A 93 4.30 -5.05 8.83
CA LEU A 93 4.31 -4.26 10.05
C LEU A 93 4.14 -5.16 11.27
N ALA A 94 3.14 -6.03 11.27
CA ALA A 94 2.93 -7.01 12.34
C ALA A 94 4.14 -7.95 12.47
N LEU A 95 4.67 -8.51 11.38
CA LEU A 95 5.78 -9.47 11.45
C LEU A 95 7.09 -8.84 11.95
N LEU A 96 7.45 -7.64 11.50
CA LEU A 96 8.73 -7.01 11.85
C LEU A 96 8.71 -6.32 13.23
N PHE A 97 7.52 -5.91 13.67
CA PHE A 97 7.29 -5.11 14.87
C PHE A 97 6.34 -5.78 15.89
N MET A 98 6.06 -7.08 15.78
CA MET A 98 5.21 -7.79 16.75
C MET A 98 5.72 -7.73 18.19
N ASN A 99 7.04 -7.69 18.37
CA ASN A 99 7.69 -7.66 19.68
C ASN A 99 7.92 -6.24 20.22
N THR A 100 7.41 -5.20 19.54
CA THR A 100 7.60 -3.81 19.97
C THR A 100 6.36 -3.27 20.67
N THR A 101 6.58 -2.96 21.95
CA THR A 101 5.68 -2.21 22.82
C THR A 101 5.94 -0.72 22.63
N PHE A 102 4.87 0.08 22.62
CA PHE A 102 4.99 1.53 22.56
C PHE A 102 5.23 2.10 23.96
N THR A 103 6.03 3.15 24.02
CA THR A 103 6.13 3.98 25.23
C THR A 103 4.81 4.71 25.48
N PRO A 104 4.53 5.17 26.71
CA PRO A 104 3.29 5.89 27.04
C PRO A 104 3.03 7.11 26.13
N GLU A 105 4.08 7.84 25.76
CA GLU A 105 4.00 8.99 24.84
C GLU A 105 3.59 8.57 23.43
N GLN A 106 4.18 7.47 22.92
CA GLN A 106 3.86 6.92 21.60
C GLN A 106 2.45 6.32 21.55
N SER A 107 2.02 5.65 22.63
CA SER A 107 0.66 5.12 22.77
C SER A 107 -0.36 6.25 22.70
N ASN A 108 -0.12 7.37 23.39
CA ASN A 108 -1.03 8.52 23.35
C ASN A 108 -1.09 9.16 21.95
N ALA A 109 0.04 9.26 21.26
CA ALA A 109 0.09 9.74 19.87
C ALA A 109 -0.65 8.82 18.88
N LEU A 110 -0.80 7.53 19.23
CA LEU A 110 -1.52 6.52 18.44
C LEU A 110 -2.95 6.25 18.94
N GLY A 111 -3.50 7.12 19.80
CA GLY A 111 -4.88 6.99 20.30
C GLY A 111 -5.08 5.89 21.34
N GLY A 112 -4.04 5.58 22.12
CA GLY A 112 -4.05 4.57 23.19
C GLY A 112 -3.56 3.18 22.78
N ALA A 113 -2.95 3.05 21.60
CA ALA A 113 -2.41 1.77 21.15
C ALA A 113 -1.15 1.39 21.95
N THR A 114 -1.23 0.31 22.72
CA THR A 114 -0.11 -0.20 23.54
C THR A 114 0.95 -0.96 22.75
N ASN A 115 0.60 -1.54 21.60
CA ASN A 115 1.48 -2.40 20.80
C ASN A 115 1.26 -2.20 19.30
N ILE A 116 2.22 -2.65 18.48
CA ILE A 116 2.04 -2.65 17.02
C ILE A 116 0.81 -3.49 16.62
N LEU A 117 0.53 -4.60 17.31
CA LEU A 117 -0.63 -5.44 17.00
C LEU A 117 -1.95 -4.70 17.22
N THR A 118 -2.08 -3.93 18.30
CA THR A 118 -3.29 -3.14 18.55
C THR A 118 -3.43 -1.99 17.56
N THR A 119 -2.31 -1.43 17.08
CA THR A 119 -2.31 -0.46 15.98
C THR A 119 -2.73 -1.10 14.66
N VAL A 120 -2.22 -2.29 14.33
CA VAL A 120 -2.59 -3.04 13.11
C VAL A 120 -4.08 -3.39 13.14
N ILE A 121 -4.57 -3.91 14.26
CA ILE A 121 -5.99 -4.25 14.43
C ILE A 121 -6.84 -2.98 14.39
N GLY A 122 -6.42 -1.89 15.02
CA GLY A 122 -7.13 -0.61 15.00
C GLY A 122 -7.23 -0.01 13.59
N ILE A 123 -6.17 -0.10 12.79
CA ILE A 123 -6.17 0.35 11.40
C ILE A 123 -7.06 -0.59 10.55
N ALA A 124 -6.94 -1.90 10.73
CA ALA A 124 -7.70 -2.89 9.96
C ALA A 124 -9.20 -2.90 10.29
N ALA A 125 -9.57 -2.69 11.55
CA ALA A 125 -10.95 -2.64 12.03
C ALA A 125 -11.56 -1.23 11.99
N GLY A 126 -10.73 -0.21 11.74
CA GLY A 126 -11.17 1.17 11.63
C GLY A 126 -11.94 1.42 10.32
N ILE A 127 -12.87 2.38 10.36
CA ILE A 127 -13.64 2.85 9.19
C ILE A 127 -12.75 3.33 8.03
N ASN A 128 -11.49 3.69 8.31
CA ASN A 128 -10.54 4.15 7.30
C ASN A 128 -10.17 3.06 6.29
N ALA A 129 -9.99 1.80 6.68
CA ALA A 129 -9.61 0.72 5.75
C ALA A 129 -10.63 0.50 4.61
N PRO A 130 -11.95 0.41 4.86
CA PRO A 130 -12.93 0.31 3.77
C PRO A 130 -13.07 1.60 2.96
N ILE A 131 -12.94 2.78 3.57
CA ILE A 131 -12.97 4.06 2.84
C ILE A 131 -11.77 4.17 1.89
N GLU A 132 -10.57 3.84 2.37
CA GLU A 132 -9.33 3.90 1.59
C GLU A 132 -9.38 2.89 0.42
N LEU A 133 -9.97 1.72 0.64
CA LEU A 133 -10.21 0.74 -0.42
C LEU A 133 -11.16 1.28 -1.50
N VAL A 134 -12.25 1.93 -1.12
CA VAL A 134 -13.23 2.51 -2.06
C VAL A 134 -12.62 3.69 -2.81
N VAL A 135 -11.91 4.58 -2.12
CA VAL A 135 -11.24 5.74 -2.73
C VAL A 135 -10.16 5.29 -3.72
N CYS A 136 -9.34 4.30 -3.35
CA CYS A 136 -8.35 3.73 -4.26
C CYS A 136 -8.98 2.94 -5.42
N ALA A 137 -10.12 2.29 -5.22
CA ALA A 137 -10.84 1.62 -6.30
C ALA A 137 -11.36 2.63 -7.33
N VAL A 138 -11.94 3.74 -6.88
CA VAL A 138 -12.48 4.80 -7.74
C VAL A 138 -11.36 5.58 -8.43
N LEU A 139 -10.36 6.06 -7.68
CA LEU A 139 -9.21 6.78 -8.25
C LEU A 139 -8.37 5.86 -9.14
N GLY A 140 -8.09 4.63 -8.71
CA GLY A 140 -7.29 3.69 -9.49
C GLY A 140 -7.96 3.28 -10.81
N SER A 141 -9.28 3.15 -10.82
CA SER A 141 -10.03 2.88 -12.07
C SER A 141 -10.19 4.12 -12.95
N ALA A 142 -10.38 5.31 -12.38
CA ALA A 142 -10.43 6.57 -13.12
C ALA A 142 -9.08 6.92 -13.77
N ILE A 143 -8.00 6.85 -12.98
CA ILE A 143 -6.62 7.07 -13.45
C ILE A 143 -6.20 5.94 -14.41
N GLY A 144 -6.57 4.68 -14.13
CA GLY A 144 -6.29 3.54 -15.01
C GLY A 144 -6.93 3.68 -16.39
N LYS A 145 -8.20 4.10 -16.45
CA LYS A 145 -8.90 4.40 -17.72
C LYS A 145 -8.36 5.65 -18.41
N GLY A 146 -8.10 6.73 -17.67
CA GLY A 146 -7.51 7.95 -18.23
C GLY A 146 -6.12 7.69 -18.83
N LEU A 147 -5.30 6.89 -18.14
CA LEU A 147 -3.97 6.51 -18.58
C LEU A 147 -4.02 5.54 -19.78
N SER A 148 -5.01 4.65 -19.89
CA SER A 148 -5.16 3.80 -21.08
C SER A 148 -5.57 4.59 -22.32
N VAL A 149 -6.38 5.64 -22.17
CA VAL A 149 -6.76 6.56 -23.25
C VAL A 149 -5.57 7.45 -23.64
N GLY A 150 -4.83 7.97 -22.66
CA GLY A 150 -3.65 8.82 -22.89
C GLY A 150 -2.44 8.10 -23.48
N LEU A 151 -2.22 6.82 -23.14
CA LEU A 151 -1.14 6.01 -23.71
C LEU A 151 -1.43 5.48 -25.13
N LYS A 152 -2.60 5.78 -25.72
CA LYS A 152 -2.98 5.40 -27.09
C LYS A 152 -2.65 3.92 -27.40
N LYS A 153 -2.96 3.01 -26.48
CA LYS A 153 -3.04 1.57 -26.82
C LYS A 153 -4.29 1.37 -27.68
N ILE A 154 -4.11 1.60 -28.98
CA ILE A 154 -4.89 0.97 -30.06
C ILE A 154 -4.49 -0.51 -30.10
#